data_AF-A0A7J9VG69-F1
#
_entry.id   AF-A0A7J9VG69-F1
#
_cell.length_a   1.000
_cell.length_b   1.000
_cell.length_c   1.000
_cell.angle_alpha   90.00
_cell.angle_beta   90.00
_cell.angle_gamma   90.00
#
_symmetry.space_group_name_H-M   'P 1'
#
loop_
_entity.id
_entity.type
_entity.pdbx_description
1 polymer ?
#
loop_
_entity_poly.entity_id
_entity_poly.type
_entity_poly.pdbx_seq_one_letter_code
_entity_poly.pdbx_strand_id
1 'polypeptide(L)'
;MDLTLVSRVLRAEIIPLRIPYLLAISDVHPAAIAGADDTADNIRQTNGFNVASTLIRNYAAYREARNNYRTVLDWGGRHSRARNAEADYLALACEVFPTFDIDVTPLTKRLRELTPHGT
;
A
#
# COMPACT_ATOMS: atom_id res chain seq x y z
N MET A 1 14.52 -7.91 3.81
CA MET A 1 14.00 -8.12 2.43
C MET A 1 15.16 -7.91 1.47
N ASP A 2 15.36 -8.80 0.49
CA ASP A 2 16.34 -8.58 -0.59
C ASP A 2 15.71 -7.70 -1.68
N LEU A 3 16.30 -6.54 -1.91
CA LEU A 3 15.85 -5.53 -2.87
C LEU A 3 16.64 -5.52 -4.17
N THR A 4 17.59 -6.43 -4.34
CA THR A 4 18.55 -6.40 -5.45
C THR A 4 17.83 -6.43 -6.80
N LEU A 5 16.84 -7.32 -6.94
CA LEU A 5 16.08 -7.46 -8.18
C LEU A 5 15.21 -6.23 -8.48
N VAL A 6 14.48 -5.73 -7.47
CA VAL A 6 13.64 -4.54 -7.59
C VAL A 6 14.48 -3.31 -7.93
N SER A 7 15.60 -3.12 -7.22
CA SER A 7 16.52 -2.01 -7.45
C SER A 7 17.12 -2.05 -8.84
N ARG A 8 17.46 -3.24 -9.34
CA ARG A 8 17.98 -3.42 -10.69
C ARG A 8 16.95 -3.00 -11.74
N VAL A 9 15.71 -3.48 -11.65
CA VAL A 9 14.63 -3.14 -12.59
C VAL A 9 14.33 -1.63 -12.54
N LEU A 10 14.20 -1.06 -11.35
CA LEU A 10 13.96 0.38 -11.21
C LEU A 10 15.05 1.22 -11.86
N ARG A 11 16.33 0.89 -11.63
CA ARG A 11 17.47 1.65 -12.16
C ARG A 11 17.70 1.43 -13.65
N ALA A 12 17.45 0.24 -14.18
CA ALA A 12 17.72 -0.10 -15.57
C ALA A 12 16.55 0.25 -16.51
N GLU A 13 15.31 0.12 -16.04
CA GLU A 13 14.13 0.11 -16.92
C GLU A 13 13.16 1.25 -16.60
N ILE A 14 12.93 1.60 -15.33
CA ILE A 14 11.88 2.55 -14.95
C ILE A 14 12.38 3.98 -14.87
N ILE A 15 13.43 4.22 -14.08
CA ILE A 15 14.00 5.55 -13.83
C ILE A 15 14.52 6.20 -15.13
N PRO A 16 15.29 5.50 -16.01
CA PRO A 16 15.79 6.10 -17.23
C PRO A 16 14.67 6.51 -18.20
N LEU A 17 13.57 5.75 -18.22
CA LEU A 17 12.40 6.03 -19.06
C LEU A 17 11.48 7.11 -18.47
N ARG A 18 11.79 7.62 -17.28
CA ARG A 18 10.98 8.64 -16.55
C ARG A 18 9.53 8.21 -16.37
N ILE A 19 9.30 6.91 -16.24
CA ILE A 19 7.98 6.36 -15.96
C ILE A 19 7.63 6.69 -14.49
N PRO A 20 6.47 7.32 -14.21
CA PRO A 20 6.05 7.55 -12.84
C PRO A 20 5.88 6.23 -12.08
N TYR A 21 6.43 6.14 -10.87
CA TYR A 21 6.40 4.92 -10.07
C TYR A 21 6.31 5.24 -8.58
N LEU A 22 5.74 4.29 -7.83
CA LEU A 22 5.72 4.27 -6.38
C LEU A 22 5.93 2.83 -5.90
N LEU A 23 6.94 2.61 -5.06
CA LEU A 23 7.23 1.31 -4.46
C LEU A 23 6.35 1.13 -3.21
N ALA A 24 5.51 0.10 -3.20
CA ALA A 24 4.69 -0.24 -2.04
C ALA A 24 5.22 -1.50 -1.35
N ILE A 25 5.28 -1.46 -0.01
CA ILE A 25 5.58 -2.65 0.79
C ILE A 25 4.25 -3.33 1.14
N SER A 26 4.15 -4.61 0.84
CA SER A 26 2.92 -5.38 1.02
C SER A 26 3.15 -6.70 1.74
N ASP A 27 2.05 -7.32 2.16
CA ASP A 27 2.02 -8.56 2.93
C ASP A 27 2.72 -8.45 4.30
N VAL A 28 2.65 -7.25 4.91
CA VAL A 28 3.33 -6.97 6.18
C VAL A 28 2.60 -7.62 7.34
N HIS A 29 3.23 -8.60 7.99
CA HIS A 29 2.66 -9.19 9.20
C HIS A 29 2.51 -8.12 10.30
N PRO A 30 1.41 -8.07 11.08
CA PRO A 30 1.20 -7.03 12.09
C PRO A 30 2.34 -6.86 13.10
N ALA A 31 2.99 -7.96 13.48
CA ALA A 31 4.15 -7.94 14.39
C ALA A 31 5.43 -7.33 13.77
N ALA A 32 5.46 -7.13 12.45
CA ALA A 32 6.61 -6.63 11.69
C ALA A 32 6.40 -5.21 11.16
N ILE A 33 5.33 -4.51 11.56
CA ILE A 33 5.00 -3.16 11.06
C ILE A 33 6.16 -2.18 11.31
N ALA A 34 6.65 -2.07 12.55
CA ALA A 34 7.75 -1.15 12.87
C ALA A 34 9.01 -1.43 12.03
N GLY A 35 9.39 -2.71 11.87
CA GLY A 35 10.53 -3.07 11.03
C GLY A 35 10.28 -2.83 9.53
N ALA A 36 9.03 -2.89 9.07
CA ALA A 36 8.65 -2.55 7.70
C ALA A 36 8.70 -1.04 7.46
N ASP A 37 8.29 -0.22 8.43
CA ASP A 37 8.44 1.24 8.39
C ASP A 37 9.93 1.63 8.33
N ASP A 38 10.76 1.08 9.21
CA ASP A 38 12.22 1.29 9.18
C ASP A 38 12.82 0.86 7.83
N THR A 39 12.31 -0.23 7.26
CA THR A 39 12.74 -0.69 5.94
C THR A 39 12.34 0.30 4.85
N ALA A 40 11.10 0.81 4.86
CA ALA A 40 10.63 1.80 3.89
C ALA A 40 11.48 3.08 3.94
N ASP A 41 11.78 3.56 5.15
CA ASP A 41 12.61 4.75 5.37
C ASP A 41 14.04 4.53 4.88
N ASN A 42 14.64 3.38 5.18
CA ASN A 42 15.97 3.03 4.71
C ASN A 42 16.04 2.98 3.17
N ILE A 43 15.03 2.41 2.50
CA ILE A 43 14.97 2.39 1.03
C ILE A 43 14.88 3.81 0.47
N ARG A 44 14.01 4.63 1.06
CA ARG A 44 13.80 6.03 0.65
C ARG A 44 15.10 6.81 0.75
N GLN A 45 15.81 6.70 1.87
CA GLN A 45 17.05 7.44 2.14
C GLN A 45 18.25 6.91 1.35
N THR A 46 18.40 5.59 1.25
CA THR A 46 19.63 4.98 0.70
C THR A 46 19.59 4.84 -0.81
N ASN A 47 18.42 4.51 -1.37
CA ASN A 47 18.30 4.21 -2.80
C ASN A 47 17.75 5.39 -3.59
N GLY A 48 17.13 6.37 -2.93
CA GLY A 48 16.46 7.51 -3.55
C GLY A 48 15.21 7.11 -4.34
N PHE A 49 14.59 5.97 -3.97
CA PHE A 49 13.36 5.52 -4.61
C PHE A 49 12.14 6.21 -4.03
N ASN A 50 11.12 6.41 -4.86
CA ASN A 50 9.79 6.81 -4.40
C ASN A 50 9.13 5.61 -3.72
N VAL A 51 8.99 5.67 -2.39
CA VAL A 51 8.39 4.61 -1.57
C VAL A 51 7.14 5.14 -0.89
N ALA A 52 6.03 4.39 -1.03
CA ALA A 52 4.77 4.68 -0.36
C ALA A 52 4.97 4.66 1.16
N SER A 53 4.31 5.58 1.85
CA SER A 53 4.23 5.58 3.32
C SER A 53 3.24 4.53 3.81
N THR A 54 2.22 4.20 3.01
CA THR A 54 1.26 3.15 3.33
C THR A 54 1.87 1.75 3.19
N LEU A 55 1.76 0.96 4.26
CA LEU A 55 2.04 -0.47 4.27
C LEU A 55 0.75 -1.26 4.04
N ILE A 56 0.79 -2.27 3.16
CA ILE A 56 -0.33 -3.22 3.02
C ILE A 56 -0.14 -4.36 4.01
N ARG A 57 -0.94 -4.35 5.09
CA ARG A 57 -0.82 -5.30 6.21
C ARG A 57 -1.45 -6.64 5.86
N ASN A 58 -0.81 -7.75 6.20
CA ASN A 58 -1.37 -9.08 5.96
C ASN A 58 -2.59 -9.35 6.86
N TYR A 59 -3.78 -9.27 6.27
CA TYR A 59 -5.03 -9.66 6.90
C TYR A 59 -5.47 -11.05 6.45
N ALA A 60 -6.00 -11.84 7.38
CA ALA A 60 -6.71 -13.08 7.05
C ALA A 60 -7.83 -12.86 6.01
N ALA A 61 -8.46 -11.68 6.03
CA ALA A 61 -9.47 -11.26 5.05
C ALA A 61 -8.94 -11.27 3.60
N TYR A 62 -7.65 -11.00 3.35
CA TYR A 62 -7.08 -11.11 2.00
C TYR A 62 -7.05 -12.54 1.50
N ARG A 63 -6.68 -13.48 2.37
CA ARG A 63 -6.65 -14.91 2.03
C ARG A 63 -8.06 -15.42 1.75
N GLU A 64 -9.02 -15.01 2.56
CA GLU A 64 -10.42 -15.37 2.41
C GLU A 64 -11.03 -14.80 1.12
N ALA A 65 -10.79 -13.51 0.82
CA ALA A 65 -11.22 -12.89 -0.42
C ALA A 65 -10.62 -13.59 -1.65
N ARG A 66 -9.30 -13.86 -1.63
CA ARG A 66 -8.59 -14.59 -2.70
C ARG A 66 -9.21 -15.98 -2.95
N ASN A 67 -9.47 -16.74 -1.89
CA ASN A 67 -10.03 -18.10 -2.01
C ASN A 67 -11.44 -18.10 -2.62
N ASN A 68 -12.16 -16.97 -2.51
CA ASN A 68 -13.52 -16.81 -3.02
C ASN A 68 -13.56 -16.05 -4.36
N TYR A 69 -12.42 -15.77 -5.00
CA TYR A 69 -12.32 -14.95 -6.22
C TYR A 69 -13.03 -13.59 -6.09
N ARG A 70 -12.95 -12.98 -4.90
CA ARG A 70 -13.54 -11.69 -4.58
C ARG A 70 -12.46 -10.71 -4.15
N THR A 71 -12.78 -9.43 -4.23
CA THR A 71 -11.98 -8.37 -3.61
C THR A 71 -12.38 -8.23 -2.14
N VAL A 72 -11.52 -7.60 -1.34
CA VAL A 72 -11.88 -7.25 0.05
C VAL A 72 -13.03 -6.24 0.10
N LEU A 73 -13.23 -5.46 -0.95
CA LEU A 73 -14.33 -4.52 -1.07
C LEU A 73 -15.69 -5.24 -1.13
N ASP A 74 -15.72 -6.42 -1.75
CA ASP A 74 -16.93 -7.25 -1.85
C ASP A 74 -17.35 -7.88 -0.51
N TRP A 75 -16.48 -7.82 0.50
CA TRP A 75 -16.71 -8.31 1.86
C TRP A 75 -17.24 -7.23 2.81
N GLY A 76 -17.67 -6.09 2.24
CA GLY A 76 -18.10 -4.89 2.94
C GLY A 76 -18.79 -5.11 4.30
N GLY A 77 -18.15 -4.59 5.35
CA GLY A 77 -18.90 -4.02 6.46
C GLY A 77 -19.24 -4.88 7.69
N ARG A 78 -18.90 -6.17 7.77
CA ARG A 78 -19.24 -6.98 8.97
C ARG A 78 -18.12 -7.20 10.00
N HIS A 79 -16.85 -7.05 9.63
CA HIS A 79 -15.72 -7.27 10.56
C HIS A 79 -14.68 -6.16 10.47
N SER A 80 -14.14 -5.72 11.63
CA SER A 80 -13.13 -4.66 11.76
C SER A 80 -11.91 -4.88 10.87
N ARG A 81 -11.52 -6.14 10.64
CA ARG A 81 -10.38 -6.50 9.79
C ARG A 81 -10.62 -6.24 8.30
N ALA A 82 -11.85 -6.41 7.79
CA ALA A 82 -12.17 -6.09 6.41
C ALA A 82 -12.16 -4.58 6.15
N ARG A 83 -12.63 -3.78 7.13
CA ARG A 83 -12.53 -2.30 7.07
C ARG A 83 -11.09 -1.82 7.09
N ASN A 84 -10.24 -2.41 7.93
CA ASN A 84 -8.82 -2.05 7.98
C ASN A 84 -8.08 -2.41 6.69
N ALA A 85 -8.41 -3.57 6.11
CA ALA A 85 -7.90 -3.99 4.81
C ALA A 85 -8.35 -3.06 3.66
N GLU A 86 -9.63 -2.63 3.68
CA GLU A 86 -10.13 -1.61 2.75
C GLU A 86 -9.39 -0.26 2.95
N ALA A 87 -9.17 0.15 4.19
CA ALA A 87 -8.48 1.40 4.51
C ALA A 87 -7.01 1.40 4.01
N ASP A 88 -6.28 0.29 4.14
CA ASP A 88 -4.90 0.17 3.61
C ASP A 88 -4.84 0.39 2.10
N TYR A 89 -5.75 -0.23 1.35
CA TYR A 89 -5.78 -0.06 -0.11
C TYR A 89 -6.22 1.34 -0.53
N LEU A 90 -7.18 1.94 0.18
CA LEU A 90 -7.60 3.31 -0.10
C LEU A 90 -6.48 4.32 0.22
N ALA A 91 -5.75 4.12 1.32
CA ALA A 91 -4.61 4.95 1.67
C ALA A 91 -3.50 4.84 0.61
N LEU A 92 -3.17 3.63 0.18
CA LEU A 92 -2.19 3.42 -0.90
C LEU A 92 -2.68 4.05 -2.22
N ALA A 93 -3.95 3.90 -2.57
CA ALA A 93 -4.51 4.51 -3.77
C ALA A 93 -4.43 6.05 -3.72
N CYS A 94 -4.67 6.66 -2.56
CA CYS A 94 -4.50 8.10 -2.34
C CYS A 94 -3.04 8.58 -2.52
N GLU A 95 -2.04 7.70 -2.35
CA GLU A 95 -0.63 8.03 -2.64
C GLU A 95 -0.25 7.77 -4.11
N VAL A 96 -0.77 6.71 -4.71
CA VAL A 96 -0.44 6.31 -6.08
C VAL A 96 -1.10 7.24 -7.11
N PHE A 97 -2.40 7.46 -7.00
CA PHE A 97 -3.21 8.11 -8.03
C PHE A 97 -2.81 9.57 -8.36
N PRO A 98 -2.37 10.40 -7.40
CA PRO A 98 -1.84 11.72 -7.72
C PRO A 98 -0.57 11.68 -8.59
N THR A 99 0.20 10.58 -8.54
CA THR A 99 1.37 10.36 -9.41
C THR A 99 0.97 10.20 -10.89
N PHE A 100 -0.32 9.97 -11.16
CA PHE A 100 -0.89 9.79 -12.49
C PHE A 100 -1.99 10.82 -12.81
N ASP A 101 -2.05 11.93 -12.08
CA ASP A 101 -3.07 12.98 -12.22
C ASP A 101 -4.53 12.49 -12.09
N ILE A 102 -4.75 11.43 -11.30
CA ILE A 102 -6.08 10.88 -11.03
C ILE A 102 -6.66 11.54 -9.77
N ASP A 103 -7.89 12.05 -9.85
CA ASP A 103 -8.59 12.64 -8.69
C ASP A 103 -8.88 11.58 -7.60
N VAL A 104 -8.39 11.87 -6.39
CA VAL A 104 -8.53 11.02 -5.20
C VAL A 104 -9.59 11.52 -4.22
N THR A 105 -10.31 12.59 -4.54
CA THR A 105 -11.36 13.16 -3.68
C THR A 105 -12.40 12.12 -3.26
N PRO A 106 -12.91 11.24 -4.15
CA PRO A 106 -13.87 10.19 -3.77
C PRO A 106 -13.26 9.18 -2.79
N LEU A 107 -11.99 8.82 -2.98
CA LEU A 107 -11.28 7.85 -2.15
C LEU A 107 -10.99 8.41 -0.76
N THR A 108 -10.58 9.67 -0.70
CA THR A 108 -10.30 10.38 0.55
C THR A 108 -11.54 10.47 1.42
N LYS A 109 -12.71 10.74 0.82
CA LYS A 109 -13.99 10.73 1.53
C LYS A 109 -14.27 9.36 2.14
N ARG A 110 -14.13 8.29 1.35
CA ARG A 110 -14.37 6.92 1.80
C ARG A 110 -13.39 6.49 2.91
N LEU A 111 -12.12 6.85 2.78
CA LEU A 111 -11.10 6.55 3.78
C LEU A 111 -11.47 7.16 5.15
N ARG A 112 -11.91 8.41 5.17
CA ARG A 112 -12.37 9.09 6.40
C ARG A 112 -13.56 8.39 7.07
N GLU A 113 -14.47 7.80 6.30
CA GLU A 113 -15.61 7.04 6.83
C GLU A 113 -15.17 5.73 7.53
N LEU A 114 -14.03 5.16 7.12
CA LEU A 114 -13.49 3.91 7.66
C LEU A 114 -12.58 4.13 8.87
N THR A 115 -11.99 5.32 9.01
CA THR A 115 -11.11 5.72 10.13
C THR A 115 -11.72 6.88 10.93
N PRO A 116 -12.81 6.66 11.71
CA PRO A 116 -13.42 7.73 12.49
C PRO A 116 -12.56 8.01 13.73
N HIS A 117 -11.86 9.16 13.70
CA HIS A 117 -11.00 9.70 14.76
C HIS A 117 -9.76 8.87 15.11
N GLY A 118 -8.60 9.49 14.95
CA GLY A 118 -7.31 8.93 15.34
C GLY A 118 -7.28 8.54 16.82
N THR A 119 -6.69 7.39 17.09
CA THR A 119 -6.00 7.11 18.35
C THR A 119 -4.79 8.01 18.50
#